data_AF-A0A662X4G0-F1
#
_entry.id   AF-A0A662X4G0-F1
#
_cell.length_a   1.000
_cell.length_b   1.000
_cell.length_c   1.000
_cell.angle_alpha   90.00
_cell.angle_beta   90.00
_cell.angle_gamma   90.00
#
_symmetry.space_group_name_H-M   'P 1'
#
loop_
_entity.id
_entity.type
_entity.pdbx_description
1 polymer ?
#
loop_
_entity_poly.entity_id
_entity_poly.type
_entity_poly.pdbx_seq_one_letter_code
_entity_poly.pdbx_strand_id
1 'polypeptide(L)'
;MSNSTRYLNASLDSESESESDDTVAPIDPVRAANVAFWTLLRERLMVNCDSIGVEHLDELAMTIIDDPSIDAQLEGVVLLLPAPSMQRPGTASPYGPSAAATRSNLRPH
;
A
#
# COMPACT_ATOMS: atom_id res chain seq x y z
N MET A 1 22.72 -57.10 -52.60
CA MET A 1 23.77 -56.66 -51.66
C MET A 1 23.27 -55.41 -50.94
N SER A 2 23.40 -55.45 -49.61
CA SER A 2 23.28 -54.35 -48.64
C SER A 2 21.92 -53.72 -48.35
N ASN A 3 21.34 -54.20 -47.24
CA ASN A 3 20.43 -53.47 -46.36
C ASN A 3 21.13 -52.21 -45.79
N SER A 4 20.41 -51.10 -45.61
CA SER A 4 20.72 -50.16 -44.53
C SER A 4 19.48 -49.38 -44.09
N THR A 5 19.04 -49.69 -42.88
CA THR A 5 17.97 -49.07 -42.09
C THR A 5 18.46 -47.84 -41.29
N ARG A 6 17.50 -46.96 -40.94
CA ARG A 6 17.55 -45.84 -39.94
C ARG A 6 18.25 -44.59 -40.47
N TYR A 7 17.74 -43.36 -40.28
CA TYR A 7 17.20 -42.69 -39.09
C TYR A 7 16.14 -41.66 -39.55
N LEU A 8 14.92 -41.66 -39.00
CA LEU A 8 14.44 -40.88 -37.84
C LEU A 8 14.48 -39.35 -38.03
N ASN A 9 13.28 -38.77 -38.00
CA ASN A 9 12.91 -37.44 -37.48
C ASN A 9 13.98 -36.34 -37.45
N ALA A 10 13.80 -35.34 -38.31
CA ALA A 10 13.97 -33.93 -37.95
C ALA A 10 12.84 -33.19 -38.68
N SER A 11 11.67 -33.06 -38.06
CA SER A 11 11.34 -32.01 -37.08
C SER A 11 11.25 -30.63 -37.76
N LEU A 12 9.99 -30.24 -38.01
CA LEU A 12 9.44 -28.89 -37.85
C LEU A 12 10.40 -27.72 -38.09
N ASP A 13 10.41 -27.22 -39.31
CA ASP A 13 10.71 -25.81 -39.59
C ASP A 13 9.42 -25.14 -40.07
N SER A 14 8.41 -25.19 -39.19
CA SER A 14 7.41 -24.13 -39.17
C SER A 14 7.90 -23.19 -38.09
N GLU A 15 8.64 -22.18 -38.52
CA GLU A 15 8.87 -20.96 -37.76
C GLU A 15 7.49 -20.40 -37.42
N SER A 16 6.91 -20.87 -36.31
CA SER A 16 5.88 -20.12 -35.62
C SER A 16 6.59 -18.89 -35.10
N GLU A 17 6.52 -17.82 -35.87
CA GLU A 17 6.55 -16.47 -35.31
C GLU A 17 5.51 -16.49 -34.20
N SER A 18 6.00 -16.74 -32.99
CA SER A 18 5.25 -16.52 -31.78
C SER A 18 5.19 -15.01 -31.68
N GLU A 19 4.29 -14.42 -32.46
CA GLU A 19 3.70 -13.14 -32.17
C GLU A 19 3.06 -13.37 -30.81
N SER A 20 3.84 -13.12 -29.76
CA SER A 20 3.32 -12.90 -28.43
C SER A 20 2.43 -11.70 -28.59
N ASP A 21 1.16 -11.98 -28.91
CA ASP A 21 0.02 -11.13 -28.69
C ASP A 21 -0.03 -10.87 -27.19
N ASP A 22 0.91 -10.05 -26.73
CA ASP A 22 0.80 -9.29 -25.51
C ASP A 22 -0.24 -8.22 -25.83
N THR A 23 -1.50 -8.66 -25.98
CA THR A 23 -2.67 -7.79 -25.98
C THR A 23 -2.77 -7.23 -24.56
N VAL A 24 -1.82 -6.36 -24.22
CA VAL A 24 -1.95 -5.42 -23.10
C VAL A 24 -3.16 -4.59 -23.50
N ALA A 25 -4.31 -4.94 -22.95
CA ALA A 25 -5.53 -4.19 -23.12
C ALA A 25 -5.20 -2.70 -22.92
N PRO A 26 -5.72 -1.79 -23.77
CA PRO A 26 -5.38 -0.39 -23.68
C PRO A 26 -5.59 0.08 -22.24
N ILE A 27 -4.51 0.51 -21.58
CA ILE A 27 -4.59 1.06 -20.24
C ILE A 27 -5.53 2.27 -20.34
N ASP A 28 -6.69 2.19 -19.68
CA ASP A 28 -7.64 3.30 -19.65
C ASP A 28 -6.91 4.54 -19.08
N PRO A 29 -6.73 5.60 -19.89
CA PRO A 29 -5.96 6.78 -19.48
C PRO A 29 -6.60 7.50 -18.29
N VAL A 30 -7.93 7.42 -18.14
CA VAL A 30 -8.64 8.02 -17.00
C VAL A 30 -8.34 7.25 -15.73
N ARG A 31 -8.43 5.92 -15.79
CA ARG A 31 -8.07 5.04 -14.67
C ARG A 31 -6.62 5.26 -14.25
N ALA A 32 -5.69 5.30 -15.20
CA ALA A 32 -4.28 5.56 -14.93
C ALA A 32 -4.05 6.91 -14.25
N ALA A 33 -4.73 7.97 -14.71
CA ALA A 33 -4.66 9.29 -14.09
C ALA A 33 -5.19 9.29 -12.65
N ASN A 34 -6.29 8.57 -12.37
CA ASN A 34 -6.86 8.47 -11.04
C ASN A 34 -5.96 7.68 -10.08
N VAL A 35 -5.34 6.58 -10.54
CA VAL A 35 -4.35 5.83 -9.76
C VAL A 35 -3.14 6.70 -9.44
N ALA A 36 -2.64 7.46 -10.41
CA ALA A 36 -1.52 8.39 -10.20
C ALA A 36 -1.88 9.48 -9.18
N PHE A 37 -3.08 10.04 -9.28
CA PHE A 37 -3.61 11.00 -8.30
C PHE A 37 -3.68 10.41 -6.89
N TRP A 38 -4.27 9.22 -6.75
CA TRP A 38 -4.36 8.53 -5.46
C TRP A 38 -2.98 8.28 -4.85
N THR A 39 -2.03 7.80 -5.66
CA THR A 39 -0.66 7.53 -5.22
C THR A 39 -0.01 8.78 -4.64
N LEU A 40 -0.13 9.92 -5.34
CA LEU A 40 0.43 11.19 -4.88
C LEU A 40 -0.26 11.68 -3.60
N LEU A 41 -1.59 11.59 -3.53
CA LEU A 41 -2.34 11.96 -2.33
C LEU A 41 -1.92 11.11 -1.12
N ARG A 42 -1.84 9.79 -1.30
CA ARG A 42 -1.44 8.83 -0.27
C ARG A 42 -0.07 9.14 0.30
N GLU A 43 0.91 9.48 -0.53
CA GLU A 43 2.24 9.91 -0.06
C GLU A 43 2.17 11.14 0.85
N ARG A 44 1.27 12.09 0.54
CA ARG A 44 1.09 13.29 1.36
C ARG A 44 0.38 13.00 2.69
N LEU A 45 -0.58 12.08 2.68
CA LEU A 45 -1.27 11.63 3.88
C LEU A 45 -0.33 10.86 4.83
N MET A 46 0.60 10.08 4.26
CA MET A 46 1.55 9.24 5.00
C MET A 46 2.86 9.94 5.37
N VAL A 47 2.94 11.27 5.25
CA VAL A 47 4.12 12.03 5.72
C VAL A 47 4.39 11.78 7.21
N ASN A 48 3.34 11.53 7.99
CA ASN A 48 3.47 11.05 9.36
C ASN A 48 3.25 9.54 9.41
N CYS A 49 4.31 8.78 9.72
CA CYS A 49 4.29 7.33 9.81
C CYS A 49 3.46 6.78 10.97
N ASP A 50 3.09 7.62 11.94
CA ASP A 50 2.22 7.25 13.05
C ASP A 50 0.72 7.35 12.68
N SER A 51 0.40 7.78 11.45
CA SER A 51 -0.95 7.69 10.90
C SER A 51 -1.35 6.23 10.72
N ILE A 52 -2.62 5.90 10.97
CA ILE A 52 -3.14 4.52 10.95
C ILE A 52 -4.41 4.40 10.09
N GLY A 53 -4.67 3.20 9.60
CA GLY A 53 -5.92 2.86 8.90
C GLY A 53 -5.96 3.25 7.43
N VAL A 54 -4.84 3.70 6.85
CA VAL A 54 -4.76 4.19 5.45
C VAL A 54 -5.01 3.07 4.44
N GLU A 55 -4.82 1.81 4.81
CA GLU A 55 -5.22 0.64 4.04
C GLU A 55 -6.71 0.64 3.67
N HIS A 56 -7.59 1.09 4.57
CA HIS A 56 -9.02 1.21 4.29
C HIS A 56 -9.32 2.33 3.28
N LEU A 57 -8.47 3.37 3.22
CA LEU A 57 -8.55 4.37 2.17
C LEU A 57 -8.02 3.85 0.83
N ASP A 58 -6.98 3.01 0.85
CA ASP A 58 -6.47 2.35 -0.36
C ASP A 58 -7.57 1.50 -1.00
N GLU A 59 -8.28 0.69 -0.20
CA GLU A 59 -9.39 -0.16 -0.66
C GLU A 59 -10.57 0.67 -1.19
N LEU A 60 -10.95 1.73 -0.47
CA LEU A 60 -12.00 2.66 -0.90
C LEU A 60 -11.64 3.36 -2.22
N ALA A 61 -10.41 3.86 -2.33
CA ALA A 61 -9.94 4.54 -3.52
C ALA A 61 -9.93 3.60 -4.72
N MET A 62 -9.42 2.37 -4.58
CA MET A 62 -9.42 1.41 -5.69
C MET A 62 -10.83 1.03 -6.12
N THR A 63 -11.76 0.86 -5.17
CA THR A 63 -13.16 0.55 -5.46
C THR A 63 -13.83 1.65 -6.29
N ILE A 64 -13.63 2.93 -5.91
CA ILE A 64 -14.17 4.08 -6.65
C ILE A 64 -13.49 4.25 -8.02
N ILE A 65 -12.20 3.96 -8.11
CA ILE A 65 -11.43 4.06 -9.37
C ILE A 65 -11.89 2.99 -10.36
N ASP A 66 -12.16 1.78 -9.88
CA ASP A 66 -12.60 0.66 -10.72
C ASP A 66 -14.09 0.78 -11.10
N ASP A 67 -14.94 1.27 -10.20
CA ASP A 67 -16.34 1.58 -10.48
C ASP A 67 -16.77 2.90 -9.81
N PRO A 68 -16.81 4.03 -10.53
CA PRO A 68 -17.19 5.33 -9.95
C PRO A 68 -18.69 5.45 -9.66
N SER A 69 -19.51 4.47 -10.09
CA SER A 69 -20.96 4.47 -9.85
C SER A 69 -21.36 3.77 -8.56
N ILE A 70 -20.42 3.09 -7.90
CA ILE A 70 -20.68 2.34 -6.67
C ILE A 70 -20.70 3.26 -5.44
N ASP A 71 -21.63 3.01 -4.52
CA ASP A 71 -21.67 3.67 -3.21
C ASP A 71 -20.65 3.03 -2.26
N ALA A 72 -19.36 3.26 -2.54
CA ALA A 72 -18.27 2.72 -1.73
C ALA A 72 -18.25 3.35 -0.32
N GLN A 73 -17.97 2.53 0.70
CA GLN A 73 -17.91 2.97 2.11
C GLN A 73 -16.57 2.64 2.71
N LEU A 74 -16.17 3.46 3.69
CA LEU A 74 -14.96 3.21 4.48
C LEU A 74 -15.22 2.07 5.46
N GLU A 75 -14.48 0.97 5.34
CA GLU A 75 -14.69 -0.23 6.17
C GLU A 75 -14.06 -0.13 7.57
N GLY A 76 -13.26 0.89 7.84
CA GLY A 76 -12.50 1.03 9.08
C GLY A 76 -12.30 2.47 9.56
N VAL A 77 -11.48 2.62 10.60
CA VAL A 77 -11.12 3.93 11.17
C VAL A 77 -9.79 4.38 10.60
N VAL A 78 -9.76 5.63 10.13
CA VAL A 78 -8.53 6.28 9.65
C VAL A 78 -8.17 7.42 10.59
N LEU A 79 -6.93 7.43 11.08
CA LEU A 79 -6.37 8.55 11.81
C LEU A 79 -5.18 9.11 11.04
N LEU A 80 -5.38 10.31 10.47
CA LEU A 80 -4.34 11.05 9.77
C LEU A 80 -3.70 12.06 10.72
N LEU A 81 -2.40 11.94 10.91
CA LEU A 81 -1.63 12.88 11.73
C LEU A 81 -0.97 13.94 10.85
N PRO A 82 -0.87 15.19 11.33
CA PRO A 82 -0.15 16.23 10.61
C PRO A 82 1.34 15.87 10.48
N ALA A 83 2.03 16.48 9.53
CA ALA A 83 3.46 16.30 9.36
C ALA A 83 4.21 16.48 10.70
N PRO A 84 5.22 15.64 11.02
CA PRO A 84 5.92 15.72 12.31
C PRO A 84 6.51 17.10 12.61
N SER A 85 6.92 17.84 11.59
CA SER A 85 7.41 19.23 11.71
C SER A 85 6.35 20.24 12.15
N MET A 86 5.07 19.93 11.97
CA MET A 86 3.93 20.75 12.38
C MET A 86 3.37 20.32 13.75
N GLN A 87 3.78 19.16 14.26
CA GLN A 87 3.43 18.71 15.60
C GLN A 87 4.24 19.55 16.61
N ARG A 88 3.54 20.41 17.36
CA ARG A 88 4.17 21.08 18.50
C ARG A 88 4.60 20.01 19.49
N PRO A 89 5.81 20.11 20.09
CA PRO A 89 6.20 19.26 21.20
C PRO A 89 5.07 19.29 22.21
N GLY A 90 4.57 18.11 22.58
CA GLY A 90 3.53 18.00 23.60
C GLY A 90 4.02 18.75 24.83
N THR A 91 3.36 19.84 25.18
CA THR A 91 3.52 20.43 26.50
C THR A 91 2.93 19.43 27.45
N ALA A 92 3.76 18.47 27.91
CA ALA A 92 3.48 17.75 29.13
C ALA A 92 3.18 18.85 30.16
N SER A 93 1.93 18.91 30.62
CA SER A 93 1.53 19.90 31.60
C SER A 93 2.51 19.78 32.77
N PRO A 94 3.19 20.86 33.21
CA PRO A 94 4.04 20.83 34.40
C PRO A 94 3.23 20.55 35.68
N TYR A 95 1.90 20.42 35.57
CA TYR A 95 0.97 20.08 36.64
C TYR A 95 0.46 18.63 36.59
N GLY A 96 1.25 17.69 36.06
CA GLY A 96 1.08 16.29 36.44
C GLY A 96 1.34 16.12 37.95
N PRO A 97 0.58 15.28 38.69
CA PRO A 97 0.71 15.18 40.14
C PRO A 97 2.15 14.86 40.52
N SER A 98 2.74 15.78 41.28
CA SER A 98 4.05 15.62 41.89
C SER A 98 4.06 14.34 42.71
N ALA A 99 4.61 13.26 42.16
CA ALA A 99 4.99 12.08 42.90
C ALA A 99 6.26 12.38 43.74
N ALA A 100 6.19 13.44 44.54
CA ALA A 100 7.13 13.76 45.61
C ALA A 100 6.42 13.57 46.95
N ALA A 101 5.82 12.40 47.17
CA ALA A 101 5.46 11.92 48.49
C ALA A 101 6.56 10.96 48.97
N THR A 102 7.65 11.58 49.43
CA THR A 102 8.52 11.15 50.53
C THR A 102 8.49 9.66 50.88
N ARG A 103 9.48 8.91 50.37
CA ARG A 103 10.08 7.81 51.13
C ARG A 103 10.65 8.39 52.42
N SER A 104 10.19 7.96 53.59
CA SER A 104 11.01 7.76 54.79
C SER A 104 10.20 7.17 55.95
N ASN A 105 10.40 5.86 56.16
CA ASN A 105 10.62 5.19 57.45
C ASN A 105 9.82 5.66 58.68
N LEU A 106 8.74 4.92 59.02
CA LEU A 106 8.09 4.95 60.33
C LEU A 106 8.41 3.66 61.12
N ARG A 107 9.48 3.71 61.92
CA ARG A 107 9.68 3.13 63.28
C ARG A 107 11.17 3.25 63.64
N PRO A 108 11.56 3.58 64.89
CA PRO A 108 11.02 2.99 66.12
C PRO A 108 10.79 3.95 67.31
N HIS A 109 9.97 3.53 68.27
CA HIS A 109 10.24 3.63 69.70
C HIS A 109 9.44 2.55 70.43
#